data_AF-A0A395D2Q2-F1
#
_entry.id   AF-A0A395D2Q2-F1
#
_cell.length_a   1.000
_cell.length_b   1.000
_cell.length_c   1.000
_cell.angle_alpha   90.00
_cell.angle_beta   90.00
_cell.angle_gamma   90.00
#
_symmetry.space_group_name_H-M   'P 1'
#
loop_
_entity.id
_entity.type
_entity.pdbx_description
1 polymer ?
#
loop_
_entity_poly.entity_id
_entity_poly.type
_entity_poly.pdbx_seq_one_letter_code
_entity_poly.pdbx_strand_id
1 'polypeptide(L)'
;MKASLRQIELVDESGATYDLAALLANGKPTLVTLWAHWCPNCQAETAGLKTIARTCANKWNVVFVSSRFGDYAEDLTKFKRFGLPWKMEGGDLFRDRMTAIKP
;
A
#
# COMPACT_ATOMS: atom_id res chain seq x y z
N MET A 1 -23.33 8.60 -6.84
CA MET A 1 -22.28 7.59 -7.12
C MET A 1 -21.79 7.05 -5.78
N LYS A 2 -21.72 5.73 -5.59
CA LYS A 2 -21.12 5.14 -4.36
C LYS A 2 -19.67 4.82 -4.66
N ALA A 3 -18.73 5.58 -4.10
CA ALA A 3 -17.32 5.23 -4.16
C ALA A 3 -17.06 4.03 -3.22
N SER A 4 -16.40 2.99 -3.72
CA SER A 4 -16.07 1.78 -2.95
C SER A 4 -14.60 1.43 -3.11
N LEU A 5 -13.94 1.06 -2.01
CA LEU A 5 -12.56 0.54 -2.03
C LEU A 5 -12.44 -0.74 -2.89
N ARG A 6 -13.54 -1.50 -3.08
CA ARG A 6 -13.55 -2.71 -3.92
C ARG A 6 -13.38 -2.41 -5.42
N GLN A 7 -13.50 -1.15 -5.83
CA GLN A 7 -13.45 -0.74 -7.23
C GLN A 7 -12.19 0.08 -7.54
N ILE A 8 -11.21 0.11 -6.64
CA ILE A 8 -9.95 0.82 -6.84
C ILE A 8 -8.95 -0.11 -7.50
N GLU A 9 -8.36 0.35 -8.59
CA GLU A 9 -7.24 -0.33 -9.24
C GLU A 9 -5.93 0.06 -8.57
N LEU A 10 -5.34 -0.92 -7.87
CA LEU A 10 -4.02 -0.83 -7.28
C LEU A 10 -3.06 -1.76 -8.01
N VAL A 11 -1.78 -1.49 -7.88
CA VAL A 11 -0.71 -2.27 -8.51
C VAL A 11 0.43 -2.50 -7.54
N ASP A 12 1.08 -3.64 -7.65
CA ASP A 12 2.20 -3.99 -6.79
C ASP A 12 3.55 -3.46 -7.29
N GLU A 13 4.62 -3.77 -6.56
CA GLU A 13 5.99 -3.37 -6.91
C GLU A 13 6.44 -3.88 -8.29
N SER A 14 5.80 -4.92 -8.83
CA SER A 14 6.05 -5.47 -10.17
C SER A 14 5.15 -4.87 -11.25
N GLY A 15 4.11 -4.13 -10.85
CA GLY A 15 3.12 -3.52 -11.74
C GLY A 15 1.96 -4.44 -12.06
N ALA A 16 1.91 -5.60 -11.42
CA ALA A 16 0.78 -6.48 -11.52
C ALA A 16 -0.40 -5.86 -10.77
N THR A 17 -1.60 -6.08 -11.29
CA THR A 17 -2.83 -5.64 -10.63
C THR A 17 -2.94 -6.29 -9.26
N TYR A 18 -3.14 -5.47 -8.24
CA TYR A 18 -3.40 -5.89 -6.88
C TYR A 18 -4.90 -5.96 -6.63
N ASP A 19 -5.43 -7.17 -6.43
CA ASP A 19 -6.86 -7.40 -6.21
C ASP A 19 -7.26 -7.08 -4.75
N LEU A 20 -7.52 -5.80 -4.48
CA LEU A 20 -8.01 -5.34 -3.18
C LEU A 20 -9.39 -5.95 -2.85
N ALA A 21 -10.24 -6.21 -3.84
CA ALA A 21 -11.56 -6.78 -3.60
C ALA A 21 -11.47 -8.22 -3.07
N ALA A 22 -10.56 -9.03 -3.61
CA ALA A 22 -10.27 -10.38 -3.12
C ALA A 22 -9.71 -10.36 -1.69
N LEU A 23 -8.80 -9.43 -1.38
CA LEU A 23 -8.28 -9.28 -0.02
C LEU A 23 -9.42 -8.98 0.98
N LEU A 24 -10.31 -8.05 0.63
CA LEU A 24 -11.47 -7.65 1.43
C LEU A 24 -12.51 -8.78 1.58
N ALA A 25 -12.48 -9.82 0.74
CA ALA A 25 -13.43 -10.92 0.78
C ALA A 25 -13.12 -11.96 1.88
N ASN A 26 -11.90 -11.96 2.43
CA ASN A 26 -11.48 -12.94 3.46
C ASN A 26 -12.12 -12.72 4.85
N GLY A 27 -12.95 -11.68 5.02
CA GLY A 27 -13.67 -11.37 6.25
C GLY A 27 -12.85 -10.69 7.35
N LYS A 28 -11.54 -10.48 7.16
CA LYS A 28 -10.71 -9.78 8.14
C LYS A 28 -10.91 -8.26 8.03
N PRO A 29 -10.89 -7.53 9.17
CA PRO A 29 -10.77 -6.08 9.15
C PRO A 29 -9.57 -5.66 8.31
N THR A 30 -9.76 -4.65 7.46
CA THR A 30 -8.73 -4.19 6.53
C THR A 30 -8.41 -2.72 6.80
N LEU A 31 -7.15 -2.44 7.11
CA LEU A 31 -6.60 -1.11 7.20
C LEU A 31 -5.94 -0.77 5.87
N VAL A 32 -6.49 0.21 5.16
CA VAL A 32 -5.84 0.83 4.01
C VAL A 32 -5.27 2.15 4.48
N THR A 33 -3.95 2.31 4.37
CA THR A 33 -3.25 3.53 4.79
C THR A 33 -2.61 4.22 3.58
N LEU A 34 -2.88 5.52 3.45
CA LEU A 34 -2.21 6.38 2.48
C LEU A 34 -0.90 6.84 3.10
N TRP A 35 0.21 6.56 2.44
CA TRP A 35 1.55 6.80 2.99
C TRP A 35 2.43 7.55 1.99
N ALA A 36 3.30 8.42 2.51
CA ALA A 36 4.30 9.10 1.71
C ALA A 36 5.57 9.34 2.50
N HIS A 37 6.71 9.38 1.82
CA HIS A 37 8.02 9.55 2.43
C HIS A 37 8.19 10.91 3.12
N TRP A 38 7.50 11.94 2.63
CA TRP A 38 7.55 13.31 3.15
C TRP A 38 6.53 13.55 4.26
N CYS A 39 5.64 12.58 4.55
CA CYS A 39 4.55 12.73 5.49
C CYS A 39 5.03 12.42 6.92
N PRO A 40 5.15 13.41 7.82
CA PRO A 40 5.67 13.19 9.17
C PRO A 40 4.74 12.31 10.02
N ASN A 41 3.42 12.46 9.85
CA ASN A 41 2.44 11.63 10.57
C ASN A 41 2.57 10.15 10.14
N CYS A 42 2.74 9.91 8.84
CA CYS A 42 2.92 8.57 8.28
C CYS A 42 4.19 7.89 8.84
N GLN A 43 5.25 8.65 9.11
CA GLN A 43 6.44 8.13 9.77
C GLN A 43 6.18 7.83 11.25
N ALA A 44 5.49 8.73 11.97
CA ALA A 44 5.16 8.57 13.38
C ALA A 44 4.26 7.34 13.64
N GLU A 45 3.32 7.05 12.74
CA GLU A 45 2.42 5.88 12.80
C GLU A 45 3.15 4.53 12.76
N THR A 46 4.38 4.50 12.24
CA THR A 46 5.18 3.28 12.10
C THR A 46 5.33 2.52 13.42
N ALA A 47 5.45 3.23 14.55
CA ALA A 47 5.57 2.58 15.86
C ALA A 47 4.31 1.76 16.21
N GLY A 48 3.12 2.32 15.94
CA GLY A 48 1.86 1.61 16.12
C GLY A 48 1.71 0.44 15.16
N LEU A 49 2.10 0.62 13.90
CA LEU A 49 2.07 -0.43 12.88
C LEU A 49 2.98 -1.62 13.23
N LYS A 50 4.16 -1.37 13.79
CA LYS A 50 5.04 -2.43 14.33
C LYS A 50 4.39 -3.20 15.47
N THR A 51 3.64 -2.53 16.33
CA THR A 51 2.89 -3.18 17.41
C THR A 51 1.78 -4.07 16.82
N ILE A 52 1.01 -3.57 15.86
CA ILE A 52 -0.03 -4.35 15.16
C ILE A 52 0.58 -5.58 14.48
N ALA A 53 1.72 -5.42 13.81
CA ALA A 53 2.42 -6.52 13.15
C ALA A 53 2.81 -7.64 14.14
N ARG A 54 3.17 -7.29 15.39
CA ARG A 54 3.56 -8.25 16.42
C ARG A 54 2.38 -8.91 17.12
N THR A 55 1.33 -8.14 17.43
CA THR A 55 0.22 -8.61 18.28
C THR A 55 -0.98 -9.13 17.48
N CYS A 56 -1.10 -8.73 16.22
CA CYS A 56 -2.27 -8.92 15.38
C CYS A 56 -1.94 -9.43 13.96
N ALA A 57 -0.74 -9.97 13.72
CA ALA A 57 -0.23 -10.36 12.39
C ALA A 57 -1.25 -11.05 11.48
N ASN A 58 -2.05 -11.96 12.04
CA ASN A 58 -3.00 -12.78 11.28
C ASN A 58 -4.46 -12.34 11.40
N LYS A 59 -4.73 -11.25 12.15
CA LYS A 59 -6.09 -10.77 12.46
C LYS A 59 -6.56 -9.66 11.52
N TRP A 60 -5.64 -8.92 10.89
CA TRP A 60 -5.93 -7.77 10.05
C TRP A 60 -5.28 -7.93 8.67
N ASN A 61 -5.95 -7.42 7.64
CA ASN A 61 -5.27 -7.07 6.40
C ASN A 61 -4.74 -5.64 6.55
N VAL A 62 -3.50 -5.38 6.17
CA VAL A 62 -2.93 -4.03 6.16
C VAL A 62 -2.33 -3.79 4.79
N VAL A 63 -2.77 -2.72 4.14
CA VAL A 63 -2.37 -2.33 2.78
C VAL A 63 -1.87 -0.90 2.83
N PHE A 64 -0.63 -0.70 2.43
CA PHE A 64 -0.08 0.65 2.24
C PHE A 64 -0.30 1.05 0.79
N VAL A 65 -0.75 2.27 0.57
CA VAL A 65 -0.92 2.84 -0.77
C VAL A 65 -0.14 4.14 -0.81
N SER A 66 0.72 4.32 -1.82
CA SER A 66 1.42 5.60 -1.98
C SER A 66 0.40 6.72 -2.22
N SER A 67 0.50 7.80 -1.44
CA SER A 67 -0.40 8.95 -1.54
C SER A 67 -0.26 9.70 -2.85
N ARG A 68 0.89 9.58 -3.52
CA ARG A 68 1.16 10.27 -4.79
C ARG A 68 1.89 9.35 -5.75
N PHE A 69 1.28 9.15 -6.90
CA PHE A 69 1.84 8.37 -8.00
C PHE A 69 3.32 8.69 -8.33
N GLY A 70 3.66 9.98 -8.45
CA GLY A 70 5.02 10.41 -8.80
C GLY A 70 6.09 10.08 -7.75
N ASP A 71 5.68 9.79 -6.51
CA ASP A 71 6.59 9.57 -5.39
C ASP A 71 6.78 8.06 -5.09
N TYR A 72 6.05 7.17 -5.78
CA TYR A 72 5.98 5.74 -5.43
C TYR A 72 7.35 5.06 -5.28
N ALA A 73 8.29 5.32 -6.20
CA ALA A 73 9.63 4.71 -6.13
C ALA A 73 10.42 5.18 -4.89
N GLU A 74 10.32 6.47 -4.54
CA GLU A 74 10.94 7.01 -3.33
C GLU A 74 10.20 6.51 -2.08
N ASP A 75 8.88 6.44 -2.13
CA ASP A 75 8.05 5.94 -1.06
C ASP A 75 8.41 4.50 -0.72
N LEU A 76 8.49 3.61 -1.72
CA LEU A 76 8.96 2.24 -1.57
C LEU A 76 10.34 2.16 -0.92
N THR A 77 11.28 2.97 -1.41
CA THR A 77 12.66 2.97 -0.92
C THR A 77 12.74 3.37 0.55
N LYS A 78 11.97 4.37 0.97
CA LYS A 78 11.93 4.79 2.38
C LYS A 78 11.13 3.81 3.23
N PHE A 79 10.01 3.30 2.69
CA PHE A 79 9.11 2.39 3.39
C PHE A 79 9.81 1.09 3.81
N LYS A 80 10.60 0.49 2.91
CA LYS A 80 11.36 -0.74 3.18
C LYS A 80 12.30 -0.62 4.40
N ARG A 81 12.76 0.59 4.73
CA ARG A 81 13.64 0.85 5.90
C ARG A 81 12.92 0.63 7.23
N PHE A 82 11.60 0.69 7.27
CA PHE A 82 10.84 0.48 8.50
C PHE A 82 10.72 -0.99 8.90
N GLY A 83 11.01 -1.93 8.00
CA GLY A 83 10.98 -3.37 8.27
C GLY A 83 9.59 -3.88 8.66
N LEU A 84 8.55 -3.28 8.10
CA LEU A 84 7.18 -3.76 8.25
C LEU A 84 6.96 -4.99 7.36
N PRO A 85 6.08 -5.95 7.76
CA PRO A 85 5.86 -7.17 7.00
C PRO A 85 4.96 -6.99 5.76
N TRP A 86 4.31 -5.83 5.63
CA TRP A 86 3.37 -5.52 4.55
C TRP A 86 4.07 -4.81 3.39
N LYS A 87 3.46 -4.89 2.21
CA LYS A 87 3.94 -4.23 0.99
C LYS A 87 3.20 -2.91 0.78
N MET A 88 3.74 -2.12 -0.15
CA MET A 88 3.16 -0.86 -0.57
C MET A 88 2.76 -0.92 -2.03
N GLU A 89 1.51 -0.55 -2.26
CA GLU A 89 0.84 -0.60 -3.56
C GLU A 89 0.79 0.80 -4.18
N GLY A 90 0.89 0.88 -5.50
CA GLY A 90 0.70 2.08 -6.30
C GLY A 90 -0.71 2.13 -6.89
N GLY A 91 -1.09 3.28 -7.46
CA GLY A 91 -2.29 3.39 -8.30
C GLY A 91 -2.01 3.01 -9.75
N ASP A 92 -3.05 2.75 -10.53
CA ASP A 92 -2.96 2.31 -11.94
C ASP A 92 -2.04 3.16 -12.84
N LEU A 93 -2.01 4.49 -12.67
CA LEU A 93 -1.08 5.37 -13.41
C LEU A 93 0.40 4.95 -13.30
N PHE A 94 0.75 4.18 -12.27
CA PHE A 94 2.06 3.54 -12.14
C PHE A 94 2.31 2.41 -13.11
N ARG A 95 1.30 1.57 -13.38
CA ARG A 95 1.38 0.52 -14.40
C ARG A 95 1.71 1.12 -15.76
N ASP A 96 1.01 2.18 -16.15
CA ASP A 96 1.23 2.86 -17.44
C ASP A 96 2.68 3.37 -17.60
N ARG A 97 3.23 4.01 -16.54
CA ARG A 97 4.61 4.47 -16.57
C ARG A 97 5.63 3.35 -16.51
N MET A 98 5.36 2.27 -15.80
CA MET A 98 6.26 1.12 -15.80
C MET A 98 6.26 0.39 -17.14
N THR A 99 5.12 0.27 -17.81
CA THR A 99 5.06 -0.22 -19.19
C THR A 99 5.83 0.68 -20.15
N ALA A 100 5.85 1.99 -19.92
CA ALA A 100 6.62 2.95 -20.72
C ALA A 100 8.14 2.95 -20.43
N ILE A 101 8.59 2.33 -19.34
CA ILE A 101 10.01 2.20 -18.96
C ILE A 101 10.61 0.86 -19.44
N LYS A 102 9.78 -0.06 -19.94
CA LYS A 102 10.23 -1.33 -20.51
C LYS A 102 10.91 -1.07 -21.88
N PRO A 103 12.17 -1.53 -22.09
CA PRO A 103 12.92 -1.29 -23.32
C PRO A 103 12.30 -1.95 -24.55
#